data_AF-A0AAD1RDS5-F1
#
_entry.id   AF-A0AAD1RDS5-F1
#
_cell.length_a   1.000
_cell.length_b   1.000
_cell.length_c   1.000
_cell.angle_alpha   90.00
_cell.angle_beta   90.00
_cell.angle_gamma   90.00
#
_symmetry.space_group_name_H-M   'P 1'
#
loop_
_entity.id
_entity.type
_entity.pdbx_description
1 polymer ?
#
loop_
_entity_poly.entity_id
_entity_poly.type
_entity_poly.pdbx_seq_one_letter_code
_entity_poly.pdbx_strand_id
1 'polypeptide(L)'
;MDSLRKDVQQLGKQTSHMESKMDEFASAHNDLAMHVEQMEQKLTDTDVKLADLEDRARRNNLRLRGMPETTLPENLQAYVRGLLQAYAPEIPADILIIDIDSRSLDS
;
A
#
# COMPACT_ATOMS: atom_id res chain seq x y z
N MET A 1 -14.09 5.31 66.83
CA MET A 1 -15.35 5.45 66.07
C MET A 1 -15.27 6.60 65.07
N ASP A 2 -14.85 7.80 65.46
CA ASP A 2 -14.77 8.95 64.54
C ASP A 2 -13.69 8.87 63.44
N SER A 3 -12.52 8.24 63.71
CA SER A 3 -11.51 8.07 62.65
C SER A 3 -12.00 7.11 61.56
N LEU A 4 -12.59 5.98 61.96
CA LEU A 4 -13.15 4.99 61.04
C LEU A 4 -14.23 5.61 60.13
N ARG A 5 -15.03 6.52 60.67
CA ARG A 5 -16.08 7.23 59.92
C ARG A 5 -15.49 8.20 58.89
N LYS A 6 -14.37 8.87 59.22
CA LYS A 6 -13.62 9.72 58.28
C LYS A 6 -12.96 8.89 57.18
N ASP A 7 -12.36 7.76 57.54
CA ASP A 7 -11.70 6.87 56.59
C ASP A 7 -12.70 6.29 55.58
N VAL A 8 -13.88 5.85 56.05
CA VAL A 8 -14.98 5.39 55.18
C VAL A 8 -15.46 6.49 54.24
N GLN A 9 -15.60 7.74 54.71
CA GLN A 9 -15.96 8.86 53.84
C GLN A 9 -14.89 9.19 52.81
N GLN A 10 -13.61 9.12 53.20
CA GLN A 10 -12.49 9.37 52.30
C GLN A 10 -12.40 8.29 51.22
N LEU A 11 -12.57 7.02 51.59
CA LEU A 11 -12.66 5.91 50.65
C LEU A 11 -13.83 6.09 49.69
N GLY A 12 -15.02 6.46 50.16
CA GLY A 12 -16.17 6.72 49.29
C GLY A 12 -15.90 7.82 48.25
N LYS A 13 -15.20 8.89 48.64
CA LYS A 13 -14.77 9.95 47.71
C LYS A 13 -13.75 9.45 46.69
N GLN A 14 -12.79 8.64 47.12
CA GLN A 14 -11.79 8.04 46.23
C GLN A 14 -12.44 7.08 45.24
N THR A 15 -13.36 6.23 45.70
CA THR A 15 -14.12 5.31 44.84
C THR A 15 -14.92 6.08 43.79
N SER A 16 -15.69 7.09 44.19
CA SER A 16 -16.46 7.91 43.24
C SER A 16 -15.58 8.65 42.23
N HIS A 17 -14.42 9.14 42.66
CA HIS A 17 -13.46 9.76 41.75
C HIS A 17 -12.87 8.75 40.76
N MET A 18 -12.55 7.54 41.23
CA MET A 18 -11.99 6.49 40.39
C MET A 18 -13.02 5.96 39.37
N GLU A 19 -14.29 5.84 39.77
CA GLU A 19 -15.40 5.50 38.86
C GLU A 19 -15.53 6.54 37.74
N SER A 20 -15.55 7.83 38.09
CA SER A 20 -15.59 8.90 37.09
C SER A 20 -14.40 8.85 36.13
N LYS A 21 -13.21 8.51 36.61
CA LYS A 21 -12.02 8.37 35.77
C LYS A 21 -12.05 7.13 34.90
N MET A 22 -12.63 6.03 35.39
CA MET A 22 -12.87 4.83 34.58
C MET A 22 -13.85 5.10 33.45
N ASP A 23 -14.92 5.87 33.69
CA ASP A 23 -15.88 6.24 32.65
C ASP A 23 -15.23 7.12 31.56
N GLU A 24 -14.45 8.13 31.97
CA GLU A 24 -13.66 8.96 31.05
C GLU A 24 -12.68 8.10 30.23
N PHE A 25 -11.98 7.18 30.87
CA PHE A 25 -11.03 6.28 30.22
C PHE A 25 -11.72 5.33 29.24
N ALA A 26 -12.86 4.75 29.61
CA ALA A 26 -13.63 3.86 28.75
C ALA A 26 -14.11 4.60 27.49
N SER A 27 -14.57 5.84 27.64
CA SER A 27 -14.94 6.69 26.50
C SER A 27 -13.75 6.94 25.59
N ALA A 28 -12.63 7.41 26.14
CA ALA A 28 -11.43 7.70 25.35
C ALA A 28 -10.85 6.45 24.66
N HIS A 29 -10.93 5.29 25.31
CA HIS A 29 -10.52 4.02 24.75
C HIS A 29 -11.40 3.62 23.56
N ASN A 30 -12.72 3.77 23.68
CA ASN A 30 -13.64 3.46 22.59
C ASN A 30 -13.42 4.38 21.38
N ASP A 31 -13.20 5.67 21.63
CA ASP A 31 -12.86 6.63 20.58
C ASP A 31 -11.56 6.21 19.88
N LEU A 32 -10.52 5.87 20.64
CA LEU A 32 -9.24 5.43 20.08
C LEU A 32 -9.40 4.15 19.26
N ALA A 33 -10.13 3.15 19.76
CA ALA A 33 -10.38 1.90 19.05
C ALA A 33 -11.06 2.14 17.70
N MET A 34 -12.06 3.02 17.66
CA MET A 34 -12.73 3.40 16.41
C MET A 34 -11.77 4.11 15.45
N HIS A 35 -10.87 4.97 15.94
CA HIS A 35 -9.89 5.65 15.08
C HIS A 35 -8.86 4.69 14.50
N VAL A 36 -8.43 3.68 15.27
CA VAL A 36 -7.53 2.63 14.80
C VAL A 36 -8.19 1.84 13.66
N GLU A 37 -9.43 1.39 13.84
CA GLU A 37 -10.17 0.66 12.80
C GLU A 37 -10.33 1.49 11.51
N GLN A 38 -10.65 2.78 11.65
CA GLN A 38 -10.73 3.69 10.50
C GLN A 38 -9.39 3.89 9.79
N MET A 39 -8.28 3.91 10.54
CA MET A 39 -6.94 4.01 9.96
C MET A 39 -6.55 2.74 9.21
N GLU A 40 -6.83 1.56 9.77
CA GLU A 40 -6.57 0.26 9.13
C GLU A 40 -7.34 0.13 7.81
N GLN A 41 -8.61 0.57 7.78
CA GLN A 41 -9.40 0.60 6.56
C GLN A 41 -8.79 1.54 5.51
N LYS A 42 -8.40 2.76 5.90
CA LYS A 42 -7.77 3.72 4.98
C LYS A 42 -6.44 3.22 4.43
N LEU A 43 -5.65 2.53 5.25
CA LEU A 43 -4.40 1.91 4.82
C LEU A 43 -4.68 0.87 3.73
N THR A 44 -5.61 -0.03 4.01
CA THR A 44 -6.03 -1.09 3.07
C THR A 44 -6.54 -0.50 1.75
N ASP A 45 -7.40 0.52 1.80
CA ASP A 45 -7.93 1.18 0.61
C ASP A 45 -6.82 1.86 -0.21
N THR A 46 -5.79 2.39 0.47
CA THR A 46 -4.65 3.04 -0.17
C THR A 46 -3.75 2.02 -0.85
N ASP A 47 -3.49 0.89 -0.19
CA ASP A 47 -2.70 -0.20 -0.75
C ASP A 47 -3.37 -0.79 -2.01
N VAL A 48 -4.69 -0.99 -1.97
CA VAL A 48 -5.45 -1.44 -3.15
C VAL A 48 -5.31 -0.43 -4.29
N LYS A 49 -5.45 0.88 -4.01
CA LYS A 49 -5.28 1.92 -5.03
C LYS A 49 -3.85 1.98 -5.58
N LEU A 50 -2.84 1.77 -4.74
CA LEU A 50 -1.45 1.72 -5.18
C LEU A 50 -1.20 0.53 -6.12
N ALA A 51 -1.67 -0.66 -5.75
CA ALA A 51 -1.59 -1.84 -6.60
C ALA A 51 -2.27 -1.59 -7.96
N ASP A 52 -3.46 -1.00 -7.94
CA ASP A 52 -4.20 -0.61 -9.15
C ASP A 52 -3.41 0.36 -10.04
N LEU A 53 -2.76 1.36 -9.44
CA LEU A 53 -1.97 2.35 -10.16
C LEU A 53 -0.69 1.73 -10.74
N GLU A 54 -0.01 0.86 -10.00
CA GLU A 54 1.15 0.13 -10.50
C GLU A 54 0.78 -0.78 -11.67
N ASP A 55 -0.34 -1.48 -11.57
CA ASP A 55 -0.81 -2.36 -12.63
C ASP A 55 -1.23 -1.57 -13.86
N ARG A 56 -1.85 -0.40 -13.70
CA ARG A 56 -2.12 0.51 -14.83
C ARG A 56 -0.84 1.03 -15.46
N ALA A 57 0.16 1.39 -14.65
CA ALA A 57 1.46 1.85 -15.13
C ALA A 57 2.22 0.73 -15.90
N ARG A 58 2.06 -0.53 -15.47
CA ARG A 58 2.72 -1.70 -16.09
C ARG A 58 1.88 -2.39 -17.17
N ARG A 59 0.62 -2.02 -17.38
CA ARG A 59 -0.33 -2.74 -18.25
C ARG A 59 0.16 -2.93 -19.68
N ASN A 60 0.89 -1.95 -20.20
CA ASN A 60 1.42 -1.98 -21.57
C ASN A 60 2.89 -2.42 -21.62
N ASN A 61 3.48 -2.82 -20.47
CA ASN A 61 4.86 -3.26 -20.40
C ASN A 61 4.93 -4.75 -20.75
N LEU A 62 5.73 -5.07 -21.77
CA LEU A 62 6.04 -6.44 -22.14
C LEU A 62 7.45 -6.78 -21.66
N ARG A 63 7.59 -7.90 -20.93
CA ARG A 63 8.90 -8.44 -20.55
C ARG A 63 9.32 -9.50 -21.56
N LEU A 64 10.38 -9.22 -22.30
CA LEU A 64 10.98 -10.15 -23.27
C LEU A 64 12.16 -10.86 -22.61
N ARG A 65 12.11 -12.19 -22.56
CA ARG A 65 13.18 -13.05 -22.00
C ARG A 65 13.84 -13.86 -23.12
N GLY A 66 15.13 -14.18 -22.94
CA GLY A 66 15.89 -14.96 -23.92
C GLY A 66 16.41 -14.16 -25.12
N MET A 67 16.50 -12.83 -24.99
CA MET A 67 17.19 -12.02 -25.99
C MET A 67 18.71 -12.26 -25.87
N PRO A 68 19.44 -12.37 -27.00
CA PRO A 68 20.89 -12.50 -26.96
C PRO A 68 21.54 -11.31 -26.26
N GLU A 69 22.42 -11.57 -25.29
CA GLU A 69 23.18 -10.54 -24.55
C GLU A 69 24.11 -9.71 -25.45
N THR A 70 24.44 -10.24 -26.62
CA THR A 70 25.20 -9.53 -27.66
C THR A 70 24.43 -8.37 -28.28
N THR A 71 23.13 -8.26 -28.03
CA THR A 71 22.30 -7.16 -28.55
C THR A 71 22.59 -5.90 -27.75
N LEU A 72 23.30 -4.95 -28.38
CA LEU A 72 23.56 -3.65 -27.78
C LEU A 72 22.24 -2.92 -27.47
N PRO A 73 22.17 -2.12 -26.37
CA PRO A 73 20.98 -1.37 -26.00
C PRO A 73 20.39 -0.52 -27.14
N GLU A 74 21.27 0.06 -27.96
CA GLU A 74 20.94 0.89 -29.12
C GLU A 74 20.17 0.11 -30.21
N ASN A 75 20.36 -1.21 -30.29
CA ASN A 75 19.77 -2.08 -31.30
C ASN A 75 18.54 -2.84 -30.80
N LEU A 76 18.21 -2.76 -29.50
CA LEU A 76 17.10 -3.49 -28.91
C LEU A 76 15.76 -3.13 -29.56
N GLN A 77 15.54 -1.84 -29.86
CA GLN A 77 14.28 -1.41 -30.47
C GLN A 77 14.10 -2.01 -31.87
N ALA A 78 15.16 -2.02 -32.68
CA ALA A 78 15.16 -2.62 -34.01
C ALA A 78 14.95 -4.13 -33.94
N TYR A 79 15.59 -4.80 -32.98
CA TYR A 79 15.44 -6.24 -32.75
C TYR A 79 13.99 -6.61 -32.40
N VAL A 80 13.38 -5.90 -31.44
CA VAL A 80 11.99 -6.15 -31.03
C VAL A 80 11.00 -5.87 -32.16
N ARG A 81 11.21 -4.81 -32.96
CA ARG A 81 10.39 -4.56 -34.16
C ARG A 81 10.48 -5.71 -35.16
N GLY A 82 11.69 -6.18 -35.44
CA GLY A 82 11.90 -7.31 -36.35
C GLY A 82 11.23 -8.59 -35.86
N LEU A 83 11.31 -8.86 -34.55
CA LEU A 83 10.63 -9.99 -33.92
C LEU A 83 9.11 -9.88 -34.06
N LEU A 84 8.52 -8.74 -33.72
CA LEU A 84 7.08 -8.53 -33.83
C LEU A 84 6.59 -8.63 -35.28
N GLN A 85 7.32 -8.09 -36.25
CA GLN A 85 6.97 -8.22 -37.67
C GLN A 85 7.07 -9.66 -38.19
N ALA A 86 8.01 -10.46 -37.66
CA ALA A 86 8.17 -11.86 -38.06
C ALA A 86 7.04 -12.76 -37.53
N TYR A 87 6.56 -12.51 -36.30
CA TYR A 87 5.58 -13.36 -35.61
C TYR A 87 4.15 -12.82 -35.62
N ALA A 88 3.97 -11.52 -35.82
CA ALA A 88 2.67 -10.83 -35.89
C ALA A 88 2.67 -9.79 -37.03
N PRO A 89 2.80 -10.24 -38.30
CA PRO A 89 2.92 -9.37 -39.47
C PRO A 89 1.67 -8.50 -39.72
N GLU A 90 0.53 -8.88 -39.15
CA GLU A 90 -0.72 -8.11 -39.19
C GLU A 90 -0.67 -6.80 -38.40
N ILE A 91 0.30 -6.63 -37.49
CA ILE A 91 0.46 -5.41 -36.71
C ILE A 91 1.21 -4.37 -37.56
N PRO A 92 0.59 -3.24 -37.90
CA PRO A 92 1.23 -2.21 -38.71
C PRO A 92 2.43 -1.59 -37.98
N ALA A 93 3.56 -1.48 -38.68
CA ALA A 93 4.83 -1.02 -38.09
C ALA A 93 4.83 0.47 -37.72
N ASP A 94 3.97 1.25 -38.36
CA ASP A 94 3.77 2.69 -38.23
C ASP A 94 3.04 3.07 -36.94
N ILE A 95 2.16 2.20 -36.42
CA ILE A 95 1.47 2.43 -35.14
C ILE A 95 2.23 1.88 -33.93
N LEU A 96 3.29 1.09 -34.17
CA LEU A 96 4.05 0.44 -33.11
C LEU A 96 5.06 1.43 -32.50
N ILE A 97 4.77 1.89 -31.29
CA ILE A 97 5.69 2.69 -30.47
C ILE A 97 6.25 1.76 -29.38
N ILE A 98 7.57 1.58 -29.39
CA ILE A 98 8.27 0.75 -28.40
C ILE A 98 9.17 1.67 -27.60
N ASP A 99 8.94 1.70 -26.29
CA ASP A 99 9.82 2.30 -25.30
C ASP A 99 10.53 1.18 -24.54
N ILE A 100 11.82 1.34 -24.29
CA ILE A 100 12.66 0.31 -23.66
C ILE A 100 13.26 0.90 -22.40
N ASP A 101 12.83 0.39 -21.25
CA ASP A 101 13.47 0.66 -19.98
C ASP A 101 14.62 -0.34 -19.75
N SER A 102 15.86 0.14 -19.81
CA SER A 102 17.08 -0.66 -19.64
C SER A 102 17.35 -1.06 -18.18
N ARG A 103 16.58 -0.55 -17.20
CA ARG A 103 16.81 -0.77 -15.76
C ARG A 103 16.57 -2.20 -15.26
N SER A 104 16.08 -3.12 -16.09
CA SER A 104 15.84 -4.52 -15.68
C SER A 104 17.00 -5.48 -15.94
N LEU A 105 18.14 -4.99 -16.42
CA LEU A 105 19.32 -5.81 -16.76
C LEU A 105 20.21 -6.17 -15.54
N ASP A 106 19.98 -5.59 -14.36
CA ASP A 106 20.81 -5.76 -13.16
C ASP A 106 20.23 -6.74 -12.11
N SER A 107 19.58 -7.84 -12.51
CA SER A 107 19.04 -8.85 -11.57
C SER A 107 19.42 -10.28 -11.93
#